data_AF-A0A7K9S7R9-F1
#
_entry.id   AF-A0A7K9S7R9-F1
#
_cell.length_a   1.000
_cell.length_b   1.000
_cell.length_c   1.000
_cell.angle_alpha   90.00
_cell.angle_beta   90.00
_cell.angle_gamma   90.00
#
_symmetry.space_group_name_H-M   'P 1'
#
loop_
_entity.id
_entity.type
_entity.pdbx_description
1 polymer ?
#
loop_
_entity_poly.entity_id
_entity_poly.type
_entity_poly.pdbx_seq_one_letter_code
_entity_poly.pdbx_strand_id
1 'polypeptide(L)'
;RKDHEKAEFEVHEVYAVDVLVSSGEGKAKDAGQRTTIYKRDPSKQYGLKMKTSRAFFSEVERRFDTMPFTLRALEDEKKARMGVVECAKHELLQPFNVLYEKEGE
;
A
#
# COMPACT_ATOMS: atom_id res chain seq x y z
N ARG A 1 14.85 17.67 1.58
CA ARG A 1 14.44 18.48 0.39
C ARG A 1 15.33 18.23 -0.84
N LYS A 2 16.31 17.31 -0.77
CA LYS A 2 17.24 16.98 -1.86
C LYS A 2 16.78 15.77 -2.71
N ASP A 3 15.64 15.18 -2.36
CA ASP A 3 15.20 13.88 -2.90
C ASP A 3 14.02 14.00 -3.87
N HIS A 4 13.53 15.22 -4.15
CA HIS A 4 12.45 15.46 -5.12
C HIS A 4 13.01 16.18 -6.34
N GLU A 5 12.82 15.58 -7.50
CA GLU A 5 13.24 16.13 -8.79
C GLU A 5 12.29 17.25 -9.24
N LYS A 6 12.81 18.27 -9.94
CA LYS A 6 11.95 19.30 -10.55
C LYS A 6 11.36 18.73 -11.84
N ALA A 7 10.06 18.90 -12.04
CA ALA A 7 9.36 18.49 -13.26
C ALA A 7 8.53 19.66 -13.80
N GLU A 8 8.25 19.65 -15.11
CA GLU A 8 7.35 20.59 -15.80
C GLU A 8 6.12 19.82 -16.30
N PHE A 9 4.94 20.44 -16.24
CA PHE A 9 3.70 19.83 -16.71
C PHE A 9 3.59 19.89 -18.24
N GLU A 10 3.18 18.79 -18.85
CA GLU A 10 3.04 18.67 -20.30
C GLU A 10 1.58 18.41 -20.74
N VAL A 11 1.31 18.67 -22.02
CA VAL A 11 -0.02 18.42 -22.61
C VAL A 11 -0.25 16.91 -22.69
N HIS A 12 -1.49 16.48 -22.45
CA HIS A 12 -1.92 15.07 -22.44
C HIS A 12 -1.47 14.24 -21.24
N GLU A 13 -0.85 14.85 -20.22
CA GLU A 13 -0.63 14.20 -18.94
C GLU A 13 -1.90 14.19 -18.07
N VAL A 14 -1.99 13.20 -17.18
CA VAL A 14 -3.11 13.05 -16.24
C VAL A 14 -2.55 12.94 -14.83
N TYR A 15 -3.07 13.77 -13.92
CA TYR A 15 -2.61 13.85 -12.54
C TYR A 15 -3.76 13.63 -11.56
N ALA A 16 -3.46 12.92 -10.47
CA ALA A 16 -4.31 12.89 -9.28
C ALA A 16 -3.72 13.85 -8.24
N VAL A 17 -4.38 14.98 -8.01
CA VAL A 17 -3.95 15.97 -7.01
C VAL A 17 -4.57 15.60 -5.66
N ASP A 18 -3.73 15.31 -4.66
CA ASP A 18 -4.14 14.98 -3.30
C ASP A 18 -3.74 16.11 -2.33
N VAL A 19 -4.71 16.64 -1.59
CA VAL A 19 -4.53 17.77 -0.68
C VAL A 19 -4.97 17.35 0.72
N LEU A 20 -4.00 17.17 1.61
CA LEU A 20 -4.18 16.82 3.01
C LEU A 20 -3.80 18.03 3.87
N VAL A 21 -4.77 18.60 4.60
CA VAL A 21 -4.56 19.76 5.49
C VAL A 21 -4.80 19.33 6.93
N SER A 22 -3.90 19.73 7.83
CA SER A 22 -3.98 19.50 9.28
C SER A 22 -4.09 20.85 9.99
N SER A 23 -4.88 20.93 11.07
CA SER A 23 -4.91 22.11 11.95
C SER A 23 -3.68 22.20 12.86
N GLY A 24 -3.01 21.06 13.08
CA GLY A 24 -1.86 20.93 13.97
C GLY A 24 -0.52 21.13 13.26
N GLU A 25 0.45 20.27 13.56
CA GLU A 25 1.83 20.38 13.03
C GLU A 25 1.98 19.90 11.58
N GLY A 26 0.98 19.21 11.02
CA GLY A 26 1.06 18.59 9.70
C GLY A 26 2.06 17.41 9.66
N LYS A 27 2.30 16.74 10.78
CA LYS A 27 3.27 15.65 10.91
C LYS A 27 2.56 14.36 11.27
N ALA A 28 1.86 13.80 10.30
CA ALA A 28 1.14 12.54 10.46
C ALA A 28 2.10 11.39 10.79
N LYS A 29 1.69 10.53 11.73
CA LYS A 29 2.46 9.37 12.20
C LYS A 29 1.61 8.12 12.22
N ASP A 30 2.28 6.97 12.12
CA ASP A 30 1.63 5.69 12.38
C ASP A 30 1.34 5.55 13.88
N ALA A 31 0.10 5.21 14.22
CA ALA A 31 -0.36 5.00 15.59
C ALA A 31 -0.52 3.50 15.95
N GLY A 32 0.05 2.59 15.15
CA GLY A 32 -0.08 1.15 15.32
C GLY A 32 -1.39 0.57 14.77
N GLN A 33 -2.18 1.38 14.05
CA GLN A 33 -3.38 0.90 13.41
C GLN A 33 -3.01 -0.05 12.28
N ARG A 34 -3.71 -1.17 12.20
CA ARG A 34 -3.46 -2.17 11.18
C ARG A 34 -3.68 -1.61 9.77
N THR A 35 -2.65 -1.67 8.94
CA THR A 35 -2.75 -1.46 7.49
C THR A 35 -3.58 -2.56 6.83
N THR A 36 -4.58 -2.17 6.06
CA THR A 36 -5.48 -3.09 5.34
C THR A 36 -5.51 -2.86 3.84
N ILE A 37 -4.88 -1.79 3.35
CA ILE A 37 -4.82 -1.44 1.93
C ILE A 37 -3.38 -1.67 1.45
N TYR A 38 -3.26 -2.40 0.34
CA TYR A 38 -1.99 -2.76 -0.27
C TYR A 38 -2.08 -2.61 -1.79
N LYS A 39 -0.94 -2.38 -2.43
CA LYS A 39 -0.80 -2.37 -3.90
C LYS A 39 0.38 -3.27 -4.29
N ARG A 40 0.23 -4.05 -5.35
CA ARG A 40 1.35 -4.84 -5.90
C ARG A 40 2.38 -3.93 -6.53
N ASP A 41 3.66 -4.20 -6.24
CA ASP A 41 4.78 -3.60 -6.96
C ASP A 41 5.24 -4.56 -8.09
N PRO A 42 5.01 -4.23 -9.37
CA PRO A 42 5.41 -5.09 -10.49
C PRO A 42 6.93 -5.09 -10.73
N SER A 43 7.68 -4.13 -10.16
CA SER A 43 9.14 -4.06 -10.31
C SER A 43 9.88 -5.04 -9.39
N LYS A 44 9.19 -5.61 -8.41
CA LYS A 44 9.76 -6.47 -7.37
C LYS A 44 9.36 -7.93 -7.62
N GLN A 45 10.35 -8.81 -7.58
CA GLN A 45 10.14 -10.25 -7.73
C GLN A 45 10.85 -11.01 -6.62
N TYR A 46 10.12 -11.91 -5.97
CA TYR A 46 10.63 -12.74 -4.88
C TYR A 46 9.92 -14.10 -4.87
N GLY A 47 10.70 -15.17 -4.69
CA GLY A 47 10.18 -16.53 -4.55
C GLY A 47 9.59 -16.75 -3.15
N LEU A 48 8.30 -16.48 -2.99
CA LEU A 48 7.56 -16.71 -1.75
C LEU A 48 7.71 -18.16 -1.27
N LYS A 49 8.03 -18.34 0.01
CA LYS A 49 8.31 -19.65 0.64
C LYS A 49 7.06 -20.31 1.19
N MET A 50 6.10 -19.55 1.71
CA MET A 50 4.87 -20.13 2.25
C MET A 50 3.83 -20.40 1.16
N LYS A 51 3.14 -21.54 1.27
CA LYS A 51 2.03 -21.90 0.36
C LYS A 51 0.89 -20.88 0.42
N THR A 52 0.58 -20.40 1.63
CA THR A 52 -0.47 -19.39 1.86
C THR A 52 -0.14 -18.07 1.17
N SER A 53 1.11 -17.60 1.26
CA SER A 53 1.55 -16.37 0.58
C SER A 53 1.50 -16.50 -0.93
N ARG A 54 1.95 -17.64 -1.49
CA ARG A 54 1.84 -17.90 -2.94
C ARG A 54 0.40 -17.85 -3.41
N ALA A 55 -0.51 -18.56 -2.72
CA ALA A 55 -1.93 -18.57 -3.07
C ALA A 55 -2.56 -17.16 -2.99
N PHE A 56 -2.25 -16.42 -1.92
CA PHE A 56 -2.68 -15.04 -1.74
C PHE A 56 -2.16 -14.12 -2.86
N PHE A 57 -0.87 -14.19 -3.18
CA PHE A 57 -0.26 -13.35 -4.22
C PHE A 57 -0.85 -13.63 -5.60
N SER A 58 -1.08 -14.91 -5.95
CA SER A 58 -1.74 -15.29 -7.20
C SER A 58 -3.21 -14.81 -7.27
N GLU A 59 -3.94 -14.82 -6.14
CA GLU A 59 -5.29 -14.26 -6.11
C GLU A 59 -5.28 -12.73 -6.33
N VAL A 60 -4.35 -12.03 -5.69
CA VAL A 60 -4.17 -10.58 -5.85
C VAL A 60 -3.84 -10.22 -7.29
N GLU A 61 -2.86 -10.90 -7.89
CA GLU A 61 -2.47 -10.72 -9.29
C GLU A 61 -3.65 -10.94 -10.25
N ARG A 62 -4.45 -11.98 -10.04
CA ARG A 62 -5.62 -12.28 -10.88
C ARG A 62 -6.75 -11.25 -10.75
N ARG A 63 -6.98 -10.71 -9.54
CA ARG A 63 -8.17 -9.89 -9.25
C ARG A 63 -7.93 -8.38 -9.32
N PHE A 64 -6.75 -7.94 -8.94
CA PHE A 64 -6.42 -6.53 -8.78
C PHE A 64 -5.22 -6.09 -9.62
N ASP A 65 -4.43 -7.05 -10.13
CA ASP A 65 -3.18 -6.81 -10.84
C ASP A 65 -2.26 -5.85 -10.07
N THR A 66 -2.11 -4.61 -10.54
CA THR A 66 -1.27 -3.55 -9.97
C THR A 66 -2.08 -2.47 -9.25
N MET A 67 -3.40 -2.60 -9.17
CA MET A 67 -4.27 -1.63 -8.49
C MET A 67 -4.29 -1.83 -6.97
N PRO A 68 -4.45 -0.76 -6.17
CA PRO A 68 -4.65 -0.88 -4.73
C PRO A 68 -5.91 -1.70 -4.38
N PHE A 69 -5.82 -2.50 -3.33
CA PHE A 69 -6.91 -3.35 -2.84
C PHE A 69 -6.95 -3.40 -1.31
N THR A 70 -8.12 -3.71 -0.76
CA THR A 70 -8.30 -3.96 0.67
C THR A 70 -8.26 -5.46 0.98
N LEU A 71 -7.66 -5.85 2.11
CA LEU A 71 -7.66 -7.25 2.58
C LEU A 71 -9.07 -7.84 2.74
N ARG A 72 -10.09 -7.01 2.97
CA ARG A 72 -11.49 -7.43 3.09
C ARG A 72 -12.10 -7.90 1.76
N ALA A 73 -11.50 -7.54 0.63
CA ALA A 73 -11.98 -7.96 -0.68
C ALA A 73 -11.68 -9.45 -0.97
N LEU A 74 -10.79 -10.06 -0.19
CA LEU A 74 -10.40 -11.46 -0.32
C LEU A 74 -11.38 -12.35 0.44
N GLU A 75 -11.63 -13.56 -0.07
CA GLU A 75 -12.68 -14.45 0.45
C GLU A 75 -12.41 -14.90 1.89
N ASP A 76 -11.14 -15.15 2.23
CA ASP A 76 -10.71 -15.61 3.54
C ASP A 76 -9.75 -14.61 4.18
N GLU A 77 -10.32 -13.76 5.03
CA GLU A 77 -9.54 -12.72 5.72
C GLU A 77 -8.44 -13.32 6.61
N LYS A 78 -8.59 -14.52 7.17
CA LYS A 78 -7.53 -15.12 8.01
C LYS A 78 -6.33 -15.53 7.15
N LYS A 79 -6.58 -16.14 5.99
CA LYS A 79 -5.51 -16.49 5.03
C LYS A 79 -4.86 -15.25 4.42
N ALA A 80 -5.65 -14.25 4.07
CA ALA A 80 -5.15 -12.97 3.56
C ALA A 80 -4.18 -12.31 4.57
N ARG A 81 -4.59 -12.28 5.84
CA ARG A 81 -3.78 -11.72 6.92
C ARG A 81 -2.46 -12.47 7.15
N MET A 82 -2.41 -13.77 6.93
CA MET A 82 -1.16 -14.53 6.96
C MET A 82 -0.31 -14.30 5.72
N GLY A 83 -0.91 -14.36 4.52
CA GLY A 83 -0.18 -14.27 3.25
C GLY A 83 0.45 -12.90 3.00
N VAL A 84 -0.20 -11.83 3.47
CA VAL A 84 0.29 -10.45 3.29
C VAL A 84 1.60 -10.18 4.03
N VAL A 85 1.86 -10.87 5.16
CA VAL A 85 3.05 -10.61 5.99
C VAL A 85 4.34 -10.86 5.22
N GLU A 86 4.45 -12.00 4.53
CA GLU A 86 5.63 -12.33 3.72
C GLU A 86 5.72 -11.42 2.49
N CYS A 87 4.60 -11.15 1.82
CA CYS A 87 4.57 -10.32 0.62
C CYS A 87 5.00 -8.88 0.90
N ALA A 88 4.51 -8.27 1.99
CA ALA A 88 4.90 -6.93 2.40
C ALA A 88 6.36 -6.90 2.88
N LYS A 89 6.81 -7.93 3.61
CA LYS A 89 8.20 -8.03 4.09
C LYS A 89 9.22 -8.09 2.95
N HIS A 90 8.86 -8.73 1.84
CA HIS A 90 9.72 -8.85 0.65
C HIS A 90 9.38 -7.82 -0.43
N GLU A 91 8.72 -6.72 -0.06
CA GLU A 91 8.42 -5.57 -0.94
C GLU A 91 7.60 -5.91 -2.19
N LEU A 92 6.94 -7.08 -2.23
CA LEU A 92 6.02 -7.43 -3.31
C LEU A 92 4.72 -6.62 -3.25
N LEU A 93 4.36 -6.17 -2.05
CA LEU A 93 3.21 -5.32 -1.79
C LEU A 93 3.63 -4.05 -1.06
N GLN A 94 3.27 -2.90 -1.61
CA GLN A 94 3.39 -1.59 -0.97
C GLN A 94 2.19 -1.34 -0.05
N PRO A 95 2.41 -1.10 1.26
CA PRO A 95 1.33 -0.79 2.20
C PRO A 95 0.90 0.68 2.12
N PHE A 96 -0.40 0.92 2.30
CA PHE A 96 -0.99 2.26 2.48
C PHE A 96 -1.37 2.41 3.95
N ASN A 97 -0.40 2.86 4.74
CA ASN A 97 -0.53 2.92 6.20
C ASN A 97 -1.58 3.95 6.63
N VAL A 98 -2.26 3.63 7.73
CA VAL A 98 -3.19 4.57 8.35
C VAL A 98 -2.37 5.52 9.23
N LEU A 99 -2.37 6.79 8.85
CA LEU A 99 -1.64 7.84 9.55
C LEU A 99 -2.61 8.71 10.35
N TYR A 100 -2.13 9.17 11.49
CA TYR A 100 -2.89 10.00 12.43
C TYR A 100 -2.10 11.27 12.75
N GLU A 101 -2.83 12.34 13.05
CA GLU A 101 -2.31 13.51 13.74
C GLU A 101 -2.35 13.30 15.26
N LYS A 102 -1.90 14.31 16.00
CA LYS A 102 -2.04 14.33 17.45
C LYS A 102 -3.51 14.25 17.86
N GLU A 103 -3.76 13.61 18.99
CA GLU A 103 -5.10 13.58 19.57
C GLU A 103 -5.60 15.00 19.85
N GLY A 104 -6.80 15.33 19.36
CA GLY A 104 -7.38 16.67 19.46
C GLY A 104 -7.13 17.57 18.24
N GLU A 105 -6.35 17.10 17.25
CA GLU A 105 -6.17 17.72 15.93
C GLU A 105 -6.83 16.89 14.81
#